data_AF-A0A2E7JVL8-F1
#
_entry.id   AF-A0A2E7JVL8-F1
#
_cell.length_a   1.000
_cell.length_b   1.000
_cell.length_c   1.000
_cell.angle_alpha   90.00
_cell.angle_beta   90.00
_cell.angle_gamma   90.00
#
_symmetry.space_group_name_H-M   'P 1'
#
loop_
_entity.id
_entity.type
_entity.pdbx_description
1 polymer ?
#
loop_
_entity_poly.entity_id
_entity_poly.type
_entity_poly.pdbx_seq_one_letter_code
_entity_poly.pdbx_strand_id
1 'polypeptide(L)'
;MTVRKTIAVSPVWSGHPVGFDLLTHRDRQFIAFYDAERKMTVGQRRLEQDAFEFVRLEGVWLEARGRLSTEIAWDSHNSLTMAIDRTGHIHLCGNMHVDPLIYFRTAQPLDITTFERIDHMVGRNEERCTYPVFIQGPQDALETGASPGDAAPLVFYFRDGQSGNGVDYYNRYDESTRSWSRLVDTPILDGMDAMNAYARKPEPGPDGYYHMVWMWRDTPDCATNHDISYARSRDLVQWEAGNGTALALPITIEDRATIVDPSPPGGGLINMCQSLGFDSQQRPIVSYHKHDENGHTQAYAARVEDGIWQIRQLSDWKYHWGFHGNGSVAAEIQVGGAAARDDGHLAMSWWHLKQGSGIWRLDEKTLRIVGSYPEPAPDLPDELLQPQLDYPDMEVHARSARGDAGAERCVLVWETLPRNRDQPRDQIPPPSNLRLYILAE
;
A
#
# COMPACT_ATOMS: atom_id res chain seq x y z
N MET A 1 -17.96 -8.88 16.07
CA MET A 1 -18.37 -8.40 14.74
C MET A 1 -19.24 -9.43 14.05
N THR A 2 -20.32 -8.98 13.41
CA THR A 2 -21.24 -9.84 12.65
C THR A 2 -21.58 -9.18 11.31
N VAL A 3 -21.90 -9.99 10.30
CA VAL A 3 -22.43 -9.46 9.03
C VAL A 3 -23.87 -8.99 9.25
N ARG A 4 -24.08 -7.68 9.18
CA ARG A 4 -25.42 -7.08 9.19
C ARG A 4 -26.08 -7.22 7.82
N LYS A 5 -25.31 -7.01 6.77
CA LYS A 5 -25.82 -6.98 5.39
C LYS A 5 -24.75 -7.39 4.39
N THR A 6 -25.16 -8.12 3.37
CA THR A 6 -24.34 -8.42 2.18
C THR A 6 -25.02 -7.83 0.96
N ILE A 7 -24.24 -7.09 0.18
CA ILE A 7 -24.68 -6.46 -1.06
C ILE A 7 -23.87 -7.06 -2.21
N ALA A 8 -24.57 -7.61 -3.21
CA ALA A 8 -23.94 -8.07 -4.43
C ALA A 8 -23.49 -6.87 -5.27
N VAL A 9 -22.24 -6.88 -5.73
CA VAL A 9 -21.69 -5.80 -6.56
C VAL A 9 -21.65 -6.23 -8.03
N SER A 10 -20.73 -7.14 -8.39
CA SER A 10 -20.54 -7.58 -9.78
C SER A 10 -19.69 -8.86 -9.85
N PRO A 11 -19.83 -9.68 -10.90
CA PRO A 11 -18.80 -10.67 -11.24
C PRO A 11 -17.47 -10.01 -11.62
N VAL A 12 -16.35 -10.55 -11.13
CA VAL A 12 -15.01 -9.99 -11.31
C VAL A 12 -13.99 -11.02 -11.79
N TRP A 13 -12.92 -10.52 -12.40
CA TRP A 13 -11.78 -11.33 -12.78
C TRP A 13 -11.17 -12.04 -11.57
N SER A 14 -10.98 -13.36 -11.68
CA SER A 14 -10.57 -14.24 -10.58
C SER A 14 -9.27 -15.01 -10.85
N GLY A 15 -8.57 -14.74 -11.96
CA GLY A 15 -7.38 -15.51 -12.34
C GLY A 15 -6.12 -15.18 -11.53
N HIS A 16 -6.00 -13.98 -10.97
CA HIS A 16 -4.87 -13.57 -10.12
C HIS A 16 -5.27 -12.37 -9.25
N PRO A 17 -4.57 -12.11 -8.13
CA PRO A 17 -4.97 -11.08 -7.19
C PRO A 17 -4.51 -9.70 -7.65
N VAL A 18 -5.40 -8.71 -7.58
CA VAL A 18 -5.11 -7.32 -7.89
C VAL A 18 -5.85 -6.44 -6.89
N GLY A 19 -5.22 -5.36 -6.45
CA GLY A 19 -5.83 -4.45 -5.48
C GLY A 19 -7.00 -3.68 -6.09
N PHE A 20 -8.22 -3.91 -5.58
CA PHE A 20 -9.37 -3.03 -5.77
C PHE A 20 -9.42 -1.94 -4.69
N ASP A 21 -10.23 -0.91 -4.90
CA ASP A 21 -10.38 0.17 -3.95
C ASP A 21 -11.84 0.44 -3.58
N LEU A 22 -12.05 0.81 -2.32
CA LEU A 22 -13.36 1.11 -1.72
C LEU A 22 -13.24 2.43 -0.97
N LEU A 23 -14.01 3.43 -1.38
CA LEU A 23 -13.98 4.78 -0.82
C LEU A 23 -15.40 5.22 -0.47
N THR A 24 -15.60 5.70 0.76
CA THR A 24 -16.85 6.31 1.22
C THR A 24 -16.62 7.81 1.40
N HIS A 25 -17.52 8.62 0.85
CA HIS A 25 -17.50 10.06 1.01
C HIS A 25 -18.94 10.56 1.12
N ARG A 26 -19.25 11.16 2.27
CA ARG A 26 -20.56 11.61 2.69
C ARG A 26 -21.59 10.49 2.60
N ASP A 27 -22.66 10.70 1.84
CA ASP A 27 -23.76 9.76 1.62
C ASP A 27 -23.51 8.82 0.43
N ARG A 28 -22.29 8.80 -0.14
CA ARG A 28 -21.94 8.01 -1.33
C ARG A 28 -20.77 7.07 -1.08
N GLN A 29 -20.76 5.98 -1.83
CA GLN A 29 -19.71 4.99 -1.81
C GLN A 29 -19.32 4.59 -3.22
N PHE A 30 -18.01 4.45 -3.43
CA PHE A 30 -17.38 4.22 -4.71
C PHE A 30 -16.49 2.98 -4.65
N ILE A 31 -16.51 2.19 -5.72
CA ILE A 31 -15.68 0.99 -5.87
C ILE A 31 -14.95 1.07 -7.21
N ALA A 32 -13.64 0.85 -7.22
CA ALA A 32 -12.86 0.66 -8.45
C ALA A 32 -12.34 -0.78 -8.50
N PHE A 33 -12.66 -1.49 -9.58
CA PHE A 33 -12.34 -2.91 -9.75
C PHE A 33 -12.15 -3.29 -11.22
N TYR A 34 -11.66 -4.52 -11.47
CA TYR A 34 -11.70 -5.13 -12.82
C TYR A 34 -12.85 -6.14 -12.88
N ASP A 35 -13.75 -5.95 -13.82
CA ASP A 35 -14.90 -6.84 -13.99
C ASP A 35 -14.49 -8.21 -14.57
N ALA A 36 -15.46 -9.10 -14.77
CA ALA A 36 -15.24 -10.43 -15.34
C ALA A 36 -14.59 -10.43 -16.74
N GLU A 37 -14.73 -9.34 -17.50
CA GLU A 37 -14.09 -9.13 -18.81
C GLU A 37 -12.72 -8.45 -18.70
N ARG A 38 -12.19 -8.31 -17.48
CA ARG A 38 -10.91 -7.65 -17.16
C ARG A 38 -10.90 -6.14 -17.41
N LYS A 39 -12.07 -5.49 -17.50
CA LYS A 39 -12.19 -4.06 -17.76
C LYS A 39 -12.26 -3.27 -16.46
N MET A 40 -11.49 -2.18 -16.38
CA MET A 40 -11.53 -1.23 -15.28
C MET A 40 -12.92 -0.61 -15.20
N THR A 41 -13.59 -0.84 -14.08
CA THR A 41 -14.98 -0.47 -13.83
C THR A 41 -15.08 0.29 -12.51
N VAL A 42 -15.86 1.36 -12.50
CA VAL A 42 -16.20 2.11 -11.29
C VAL A 42 -17.67 1.91 -10.97
N GLY A 43 -17.95 1.53 -9.72
CA GLY A 43 -19.29 1.45 -9.16
C GLY A 43 -19.56 2.62 -8.22
N GLN A 44 -20.78 3.15 -8.24
CA GLN A 44 -21.25 4.17 -7.30
C GLN A 44 -22.61 3.77 -6.72
N ARG A 45 -22.81 4.02 -5.43
CA ARG A 45 -24.13 3.98 -4.79
C ARG A 45 -24.29 5.09 -3.75
N ARG A 46 -25.54 5.38 -3.40
CA ARG A 46 -25.87 6.07 -2.14
C ARG A 46 -25.88 5.03 -1.00
N LEU A 47 -25.50 5.42 0.21
CA LEU A 47 -25.35 4.47 1.33
C LEU A 47 -26.66 3.77 1.72
N GLU A 48 -27.80 4.42 1.52
CA GLU A 48 -29.15 3.90 1.73
C GLU A 48 -29.64 2.94 0.63
N GLN A 49 -28.91 2.85 -0.48
CA GLN A 49 -29.24 2.00 -1.62
C GLN A 49 -28.37 0.75 -1.65
N ASP A 50 -28.91 -0.36 -2.16
CA ASP A 50 -28.14 -1.59 -2.36
C ASP A 50 -27.60 -1.73 -3.79
N ALA A 51 -28.26 -1.07 -4.74
CA ALA A 51 -27.86 -1.12 -6.13
C ALA A 51 -26.69 -0.17 -6.40
N PHE A 52 -25.71 -0.66 -7.15
CA PHE A 52 -24.65 0.14 -7.73
C PHE A 52 -25.00 0.53 -9.17
N GLU A 53 -24.72 1.76 -9.52
CA GLU A 53 -24.52 2.19 -10.90
C GLU A 53 -23.06 1.92 -11.31
N PHE A 54 -22.82 1.54 -12.56
CA PHE A 54 -21.49 1.17 -13.04
C PHE A 54 -21.11 1.91 -14.31
N VAL A 55 -19.83 2.27 -14.41
CA VAL A 55 -19.20 2.84 -15.60
C VAL A 55 -17.92 2.05 -15.90
N ARG A 56 -17.80 1.53 -17.12
CA ARG A 56 -16.53 1.00 -17.65
C ARG A 56 -15.72 2.16 -18.22
N LEU A 57 -14.43 2.19 -17.90
CA LEU A 57 -13.56 3.28 -18.35
C LEU A 57 -12.96 2.98 -19.71
N GLU A 58 -13.09 3.95 -20.61
CA GLU A 58 -12.50 3.95 -21.94
C GLU A 58 -11.01 4.33 -21.84
N GLY A 59 -10.14 3.40 -22.21
CA GLY A 59 -8.69 3.59 -22.15
C GLY A 59 -8.07 4.15 -23.43
N VAL A 60 -6.75 4.02 -23.53
CA VAL A 60 -5.99 4.12 -24.79
C VAL A 60 -5.49 2.76 -25.19
N TRP A 61 -5.35 2.51 -26.49
CA TRP A 61 -4.64 1.34 -26.96
C TRP A 61 -3.15 1.48 -26.65
N LEU A 62 -2.59 0.57 -25.87
CA LEU A 62 -1.16 0.51 -25.56
C LEU A 62 -0.50 -0.45 -26.55
N GLU A 63 0.06 0.09 -27.63
CA GLU A 63 0.68 -0.72 -28.70
C GLU A 63 1.73 -1.70 -28.17
N ALA A 64 2.59 -1.25 -27.25
CA ALA A 64 3.62 -2.08 -26.63
C ALA A 64 3.07 -3.25 -25.79
N ARG A 65 1.79 -3.18 -25.40
CA ARG A 65 1.11 -4.21 -24.59
C ARG A 65 0.08 -5.01 -25.36
N GLY A 66 -0.35 -4.54 -26.54
CA GLY A 66 -1.41 -5.17 -27.33
C GLY A 66 -2.75 -5.25 -26.60
N ARG A 67 -3.08 -4.25 -25.77
CA ARG A 67 -4.32 -4.16 -24.98
C ARG A 67 -4.74 -2.72 -24.75
N LEU A 68 -5.99 -2.50 -24.34
CA LEU A 68 -6.40 -1.21 -23.78
C LEU A 68 -5.73 -0.99 -22.42
N SER A 69 -5.43 0.27 -22.12
CA SER A 69 -4.88 0.70 -20.83
C SER A 69 -5.82 0.43 -19.66
N THR A 70 -7.12 0.23 -19.92
CA THR A 70 -8.12 -0.12 -18.92
C THR A 70 -8.44 -1.62 -18.86
N GLU A 71 -7.72 -2.45 -19.62
CA GLU A 71 -7.85 -3.92 -19.57
C GLU A 71 -6.67 -4.54 -18.82
N ILE A 72 -6.92 -5.38 -17.82
CA ILE A 72 -5.84 -5.98 -17.03
C ILE A 72 -5.23 -7.22 -17.69
N ALA A 73 -3.90 -7.29 -17.70
CA ALA A 73 -3.11 -8.46 -18.08
C ALA A 73 -2.81 -9.35 -16.86
N TRP A 74 -2.02 -10.41 -17.03
CA TRP A 74 -1.60 -11.29 -15.93
C TRP A 74 -0.51 -10.65 -15.06
N ASP A 75 -0.84 -9.59 -14.34
CA ASP A 75 0.14 -8.81 -13.57
C ASP A 75 -0.49 -8.25 -12.30
N SER A 76 -0.01 -8.74 -11.15
CA SER A 76 -0.61 -8.45 -9.86
C SER A 76 -0.15 -7.11 -9.25
N HIS A 77 0.70 -6.36 -9.95
CA HIS A 77 1.11 -5.01 -9.58
C HIS A 77 0.07 -3.94 -9.98
N ASN A 78 -0.87 -4.29 -10.86
CA ASN A 78 -1.80 -3.38 -11.53
C ASN A 78 -3.01 -2.95 -10.69
N SER A 79 -2.80 -2.68 -9.40
CA SER A 79 -3.85 -2.20 -8.48
C SER A 79 -4.49 -0.90 -8.94
N LEU A 80 -5.70 -0.65 -8.45
CA LEU A 80 -6.47 0.58 -8.64
C LEU A 80 -6.45 1.42 -7.37
N THR A 81 -6.44 2.74 -7.51
CA THR A 81 -6.50 3.66 -6.37
C THR A 81 -7.37 4.87 -6.71
N MET A 82 -8.26 5.23 -5.79
CA MET A 82 -9.10 6.41 -5.88
C MET A 82 -8.80 7.43 -4.78
N ALA A 83 -9.05 8.69 -5.09
CA ALA A 83 -9.17 9.78 -4.13
C ALA A 83 -10.30 10.72 -4.54
N ILE A 84 -10.80 11.49 -3.58
CA ILE A 84 -11.76 12.57 -3.83
C ILE A 84 -11.06 13.86 -3.40
N ASP A 85 -11.01 14.84 -4.29
CA ASP A 85 -10.45 16.15 -3.96
C ASP A 85 -11.45 17.00 -3.15
N ARG A 86 -10.99 18.14 -2.64
CA ARG A 86 -11.79 19.03 -1.79
C ARG A 86 -13.01 19.61 -2.49
N THR A 87 -13.03 19.61 -3.82
CA THR A 87 -14.16 20.05 -4.65
C THR A 87 -15.10 18.90 -5.04
N GLY A 88 -14.82 17.68 -4.57
CA GLY A 88 -15.65 16.49 -4.75
C GLY A 88 -15.42 15.76 -6.08
N HIS A 89 -14.41 16.11 -6.87
CA HIS A 89 -14.09 15.31 -8.06
C HIS A 89 -13.34 14.05 -7.67
N ILE A 90 -13.65 12.95 -8.34
CA ILE A 90 -13.03 11.65 -8.08
C ILE A 90 -11.83 11.53 -9.00
N HIS A 91 -10.67 11.22 -8.43
CA HIS A 91 -9.42 10.91 -9.11
C HIS A 91 -9.22 9.41 -9.06
N LEU A 92 -8.84 8.82 -10.19
CA LEU A 92 -8.58 7.38 -10.31
C LEU A 92 -7.31 7.13 -11.12
N CYS A 93 -6.43 6.29 -10.59
CA CYS A 93 -5.25 5.78 -11.28
C CYS A 93 -5.15 4.27 -11.10
N GLY A 94 -4.52 3.58 -12.04
CA GLY A 94 -4.20 2.15 -11.89
C GLY A 94 -3.81 1.47 -13.19
N ASN A 95 -3.65 0.14 -13.14
CA ASN A 95 -3.22 -0.69 -14.27
C ASN A 95 -1.84 -0.35 -14.85
N MET A 96 -0.91 0.08 -13.98
CA MET A 96 0.41 0.55 -14.38
C MET A 96 1.53 -0.29 -13.76
N HIS A 97 2.31 -0.95 -14.61
CA HIS A 97 3.58 -1.56 -14.23
C HIS A 97 4.61 -1.36 -15.35
N VAL A 98 5.36 -0.25 -15.23
CA VAL A 98 6.22 0.29 -16.31
C VAL A 98 5.35 0.64 -17.53
N ASP A 99 4.21 1.29 -17.29
CA ASP A 99 3.27 1.73 -18.31
C ASP A 99 3.13 3.26 -18.30
N PRO A 100 2.66 3.89 -19.39
CA PRO A 100 2.27 5.30 -19.35
C PRO A 100 1.25 5.58 -18.24
N LEU A 101 1.20 6.82 -17.78
CA LEU A 101 0.22 7.27 -16.81
C LEU A 101 -1.20 6.94 -17.31
N ILE A 102 -1.97 6.27 -16.46
CA ILE A 102 -3.38 5.98 -16.67
C ILE A 102 -4.14 6.66 -15.56
N TYR A 103 -4.70 7.82 -15.89
CA TYR A 103 -5.36 8.72 -14.94
C TYR A 103 -6.70 9.21 -15.49
N PHE A 104 -7.70 9.20 -14.60
CA PHE A 104 -9.04 9.68 -14.86
C PHE A 104 -9.48 10.63 -13.76
N ARG A 105 -10.28 11.63 -14.13
CA ARG A 105 -10.96 12.50 -13.17
C ARG A 105 -12.41 12.72 -13.60
N THR A 106 -13.35 12.77 -12.67
CA THR A 106 -14.71 13.19 -13.01
C THR A 106 -14.73 14.66 -13.45
N ALA A 107 -15.59 15.00 -14.42
CA ALA A 107 -15.83 16.39 -14.83
C ALA A 107 -16.82 17.10 -13.89
N GLN A 108 -17.69 16.32 -13.24
CA GLN A 108 -18.61 16.77 -12.21
C GLN A 108 -18.29 16.13 -10.85
N PRO A 109 -18.47 16.85 -9.73
CA PRO A 109 -18.27 16.29 -8.40
C PRO A 109 -19.15 15.05 -8.16
N LEU A 110 -18.53 13.97 -7.69
CA LEU A 110 -19.19 12.75 -7.22
C LEU A 110 -20.09 12.05 -8.26
N ASP A 111 -19.84 12.26 -9.56
CA ASP A 111 -20.58 11.64 -10.67
C ASP A 111 -19.64 10.79 -11.55
N ILE A 112 -19.67 9.47 -11.33
CA ILE A 112 -18.84 8.51 -12.07
C ILE A 112 -19.14 8.46 -13.58
N THR A 113 -20.30 8.92 -14.04
CA THR A 113 -20.64 8.94 -15.49
C THR A 113 -19.87 10.00 -16.26
N THR A 114 -19.22 10.91 -15.53
CA THR A 114 -18.48 12.04 -16.10
C THR A 114 -16.97 11.85 -16.03
N PHE A 115 -16.48 10.62 -15.81
CA PHE A 115 -15.05 10.36 -15.86
C PHE A 115 -14.46 10.72 -17.23
N GLU A 116 -13.44 11.57 -17.19
CA GLU A 116 -12.63 11.96 -18.34
C GLU A 116 -11.23 11.38 -18.16
N ARG A 117 -10.68 10.84 -19.25
CA ARG A 117 -9.28 10.42 -19.32
C ARG A 117 -8.40 11.67 -19.40
N ILE A 118 -7.37 11.72 -18.57
CA ILE A 118 -6.38 12.81 -18.57
C ILE A 118 -5.01 12.17 -18.79
N ASP A 119 -4.43 12.41 -19.97
CA ASP A 119 -3.24 11.71 -20.46
C ASP A 119 -1.93 12.13 -19.77
N HIS A 120 -1.95 13.19 -18.97
CA HIS A 120 -0.80 13.65 -18.20
C HIS A 120 -1.22 14.34 -16.91
N MET A 121 -0.41 14.19 -15.86
CA MET A 121 -0.48 15.06 -14.69
C MET A 121 0.37 16.32 -14.95
N VAL A 122 1.67 16.12 -15.10
CA VAL A 122 2.67 17.16 -15.38
C VAL A 122 3.27 17.00 -16.78
N GLY A 123 3.14 15.82 -17.40
CA GLY A 123 3.59 15.55 -18.77
C GLY A 123 5.08 15.28 -18.91
N ARG A 124 5.78 15.01 -17.81
CA ARG A 124 7.20 14.61 -17.77
C ARG A 124 7.37 13.45 -16.81
N ASN A 125 8.23 12.48 -17.15
CA ASN A 125 8.45 11.25 -16.38
C ASN A 125 7.15 10.51 -16.06
N GLU A 126 6.25 10.38 -17.04
CA GLU A 126 4.93 9.75 -16.89
C GLU A 126 4.73 8.58 -17.86
N GLU A 127 5.80 8.13 -18.52
CA GLU A 127 5.74 7.08 -19.55
C GLU A 127 5.97 5.66 -18.99
N ARG A 128 6.51 5.55 -17.77
CA ARG A 128 6.91 4.28 -17.13
C ARG A 128 6.48 4.24 -15.66
N CYS A 129 5.23 4.55 -15.39
CA CYS A 129 4.63 4.60 -14.07
C CYS A 129 4.45 3.20 -13.46
N THR A 130 4.63 3.10 -12.15
CA THR A 130 4.27 1.96 -11.30
C THR A 130 3.79 2.45 -9.93
N TYR A 131 2.94 1.69 -9.26
CA TYR A 131 2.47 1.92 -7.87
C TYR A 131 1.86 3.30 -7.61
N PRO A 132 0.79 3.69 -8.34
CA PRO A 132 0.11 4.94 -8.09
C PRO A 132 -0.49 4.98 -6.67
N VAL A 133 -0.28 6.07 -5.95
CA VAL A 133 -0.90 6.29 -4.63
C VAL A 133 -1.33 7.76 -4.50
N PHE A 134 -2.58 7.97 -4.11
CA PHE A 134 -3.02 9.27 -3.60
C PHE A 134 -2.77 9.36 -2.10
N ILE A 135 -2.17 10.47 -1.69
CA ILE A 135 -1.83 10.83 -0.31
C ILE A 135 -2.58 12.12 0.01
N GLN A 136 -3.18 12.19 1.19
CA GLN A 136 -3.65 13.46 1.73
C GLN A 136 -2.41 14.26 2.12
N GLY A 137 -2.17 15.36 1.40
CA GLY A 137 -1.00 16.22 1.61
C GLY A 137 -1.00 16.88 2.99
N PRO A 138 0.09 17.58 3.36
CA PRO A 138 0.10 18.39 4.56
C PRO A 138 -1.02 19.43 4.47
N GLN A 139 -1.74 19.64 5.58
CA GLN A 139 -2.80 20.65 5.65
C GLN A 139 -2.20 22.03 5.36
N ASP A 140 -2.79 22.77 4.43
CA ASP A 140 -2.42 24.18 4.23
C ASP A 140 -2.74 24.92 5.54
N ALA A 141 -1.77 25.66 6.10
CA ALA A 141 -1.89 26.35 7.41
C ALA A 141 -3.03 27.38 7.50
N LEU A 142 -3.83 27.55 6.45
CA LEU A 142 -4.86 28.58 6.29
C LEU A 142 -6.29 28.08 6.53
N GLU A 143 -6.55 26.77 6.64
CA GLU A 143 -7.91 26.25 6.85
C GLU A 143 -8.10 25.68 8.25
N THR A 144 -8.41 26.57 9.19
CA THR A 144 -8.84 26.20 10.54
C THR A 144 -10.33 25.80 10.54
N GLY A 145 -10.63 24.54 10.90
CA GLY A 145 -12.00 24.09 11.17
C GLY A 145 -12.57 22.96 10.29
N ALA A 146 -11.82 22.48 9.28
CA ALA A 146 -12.19 21.29 8.51
C ALA A 146 -11.64 20.00 9.18
N SER A 147 -12.34 18.88 8.99
CA SER A 147 -11.86 17.57 9.43
C SER A 147 -10.48 17.28 8.82
N PRO A 148 -9.53 16.64 9.53
CA PRO A 148 -8.13 16.48 9.09
C PRO A 148 -7.89 15.80 7.72
N GLY A 149 -8.92 15.25 7.07
CA GLY A 149 -8.85 14.68 5.72
C GLY A 149 -9.56 15.48 4.61
N ASP A 150 -10.40 16.46 4.95
CA ASP A 150 -11.16 17.28 3.99
C ASP A 150 -10.46 18.59 3.62
N ALA A 151 -9.40 18.94 4.34
CA ALA A 151 -8.72 20.24 4.23
C ALA A 151 -7.41 20.19 3.42
N ALA A 152 -6.88 19.00 3.15
CA ALA A 152 -5.57 18.82 2.55
C ALA A 152 -5.65 18.73 1.01
N PRO A 153 -4.70 19.33 0.27
CA PRO A 153 -4.57 19.08 -1.16
C PRO A 153 -4.14 17.64 -1.43
N LEU A 154 -4.52 17.09 -2.58
CA LEU A 154 -4.05 15.77 -2.99
C LEU A 154 -2.58 15.83 -3.41
N VAL A 155 -1.81 14.88 -2.89
CA VAL A 155 -0.48 14.53 -3.38
C VAL A 155 -0.58 13.18 -4.09
N PHE A 156 0.08 13.05 -5.24
CA PHE A 156 0.15 11.81 -5.99
C PHE A 156 1.59 11.30 -6.05
N TYR A 157 1.78 10.11 -5.52
CA TYR A 157 3.02 9.36 -5.57
C TYR A 157 2.96 8.33 -6.70
N PHE A 158 4.07 8.21 -7.42
CA PHE A 158 4.32 7.09 -8.32
C PHE A 158 5.82 6.88 -8.52
N ARG A 159 6.19 5.67 -8.95
CA ARG A 159 7.55 5.34 -9.40
C ARG A 159 7.64 5.46 -10.91
N ASP A 160 8.58 6.26 -11.43
CA ASP A 160 8.95 6.27 -12.85
C ASP A 160 10.14 5.34 -13.08
N GLY A 161 10.04 4.45 -14.06
CA GLY A 161 11.12 3.57 -14.50
C GLY A 161 10.88 2.09 -14.20
N GLN A 162 11.94 1.31 -14.27
CA GLN A 162 11.91 -0.14 -14.11
C GLN A 162 12.81 -0.60 -12.95
N SER A 163 12.79 -1.89 -12.65
CA SER A 163 13.75 -2.48 -11.72
C SER A 163 15.20 -2.32 -12.25
N GLY A 164 16.13 -1.98 -11.35
CA GLY A 164 17.48 -1.47 -11.61
C GLY A 164 17.59 0.05 -11.83
N ASN A 165 16.52 0.75 -12.20
CA ASN A 165 16.55 2.18 -12.52
C ASN A 165 15.15 2.80 -12.47
N GLY A 166 14.65 3.04 -11.25
CA GLY A 166 13.37 3.70 -11.07
C GLY A 166 13.42 4.62 -9.86
N VAL A 167 12.77 5.76 -10.01
CA VAL A 167 12.82 6.90 -9.09
C VAL A 167 11.42 7.33 -8.70
N ASP A 168 11.31 7.88 -7.51
CA ASP A 168 10.02 8.20 -6.90
C ASP A 168 9.67 9.69 -7.07
N TYR A 169 8.48 9.97 -7.61
CA TYR A 169 8.00 11.33 -7.88
C TYR A 169 6.68 11.63 -7.21
N TYR A 170 6.59 12.85 -6.67
CA TYR A 170 5.42 13.34 -5.94
C TYR A 170 4.87 14.54 -6.72
N ASN A 171 3.59 14.50 -7.08
CA ASN A 171 2.86 15.59 -7.69
C ASN A 171 1.87 16.18 -6.69
N ARG A 172 1.56 17.48 -6.80
CA ARG A 172 0.49 18.14 -6.03
C ARG A 172 -0.61 18.59 -6.97
N TYR A 173 -1.85 18.38 -6.57
CA TYR A 173 -3.01 18.86 -7.32
C TYR A 173 -3.43 20.25 -6.86
N ASP A 174 -3.78 21.10 -7.82
CA ASP A 174 -4.40 22.41 -7.58
C ASP A 174 -5.82 22.39 -8.14
N GLU A 175 -6.82 22.46 -7.26
CA GLU A 175 -8.23 22.44 -7.66
C GLU A 175 -8.67 23.70 -8.42
N SER A 176 -7.99 24.83 -8.21
CA SER A 176 -8.33 26.11 -8.85
C SER A 176 -7.97 26.13 -10.33
N THR A 177 -6.81 25.56 -10.67
CA THR A 177 -6.36 25.39 -12.06
C THR A 177 -6.75 24.05 -12.64
N ARG A 178 -7.22 23.12 -11.79
CA ARG A 178 -7.57 21.73 -12.14
C ARG A 178 -6.39 20.98 -12.79
N SER A 179 -5.18 21.24 -12.32
CA SER A 179 -3.94 20.70 -12.88
C SER A 179 -3.01 20.16 -11.80
N TRP A 180 -2.08 19.30 -12.20
CA TRP A 180 -1.01 18.83 -11.32
C TRP A 180 0.28 19.60 -11.58
N SER A 181 1.11 19.72 -10.55
CA SER A 181 2.49 20.19 -10.62
C SER A 181 3.41 19.26 -9.84
N ARG A 182 4.72 19.30 -10.08
CA ARG A 182 5.67 18.57 -9.23
C ARG A 182 5.65 19.17 -7.83
N LEU A 183 5.58 18.32 -6.81
CA LEU A 183 5.73 18.77 -5.42
C LEU A 183 7.17 19.24 -5.19
N VAL A 184 8.13 18.49 -5.73
CA VAL A 184 9.55 18.86 -5.83
C VAL A 184 10.04 18.47 -7.22
N ASP A 185 10.87 19.31 -7.84
CA ASP A 185 11.38 19.10 -9.21
C ASP A 185 12.43 17.98 -9.34
N THR A 186 12.90 17.43 -8.22
CA THR A 186 13.84 16.29 -8.17
C THR A 186 13.13 15.05 -7.61
N PRO A 187 13.58 13.82 -7.94
CA PRO A 187 13.04 12.63 -7.29
C PRO A 187 13.23 12.65 -5.77
N ILE A 188 12.35 11.95 -5.05
CA ILE A 188 12.49 11.77 -3.60
C ILE A 188 13.55 10.71 -3.29
N LEU A 189 13.48 9.57 -3.96
CA LEU A 189 14.42 8.46 -3.84
C LEU A 189 15.08 8.21 -5.20
N ASP A 190 16.40 8.05 -5.20
CA ASP A 190 17.20 7.77 -6.39
C ASP A 190 18.27 6.71 -6.08
N GLY A 191 18.24 5.61 -6.85
CA GLY A 191 19.21 4.52 -6.75
C GLY A 191 20.43 4.69 -7.67
N MET A 192 20.61 5.88 -8.25
CA MET A 192 21.79 6.29 -9.04
C MET A 192 22.10 5.33 -10.19
N ASP A 193 21.07 4.91 -10.92
CA ASP A 193 21.14 3.91 -12.02
C ASP A 193 21.73 2.53 -11.63
N ALA A 194 21.89 2.26 -10.33
CA ALA A 194 22.48 1.02 -9.83
C ALA A 194 21.48 0.12 -9.11
N MET A 195 20.40 0.69 -8.59
CA MET A 195 19.40 0.00 -7.76
C MET A 195 18.05 0.75 -7.78
N ASN A 196 17.04 0.18 -7.14
CA ASN A 196 15.79 0.88 -6.82
C ASN A 196 15.57 0.95 -5.32
N ALA A 197 14.95 2.04 -4.88
CA ALA A 197 14.20 2.02 -3.64
C ALA A 197 12.84 1.35 -3.83
N TYR A 198 12.46 0.51 -2.87
CA TYR A 198 11.10 -0.02 -2.74
C TYR A 198 10.47 0.55 -1.48
N ALA A 199 9.93 1.76 -1.63
CA ALA A 199 9.30 2.48 -0.54
C ALA A 199 7.86 2.03 -0.30
N ARG A 200 7.49 2.05 0.98
CA ARG A 200 6.08 2.18 1.35
C ARG A 200 5.68 3.63 1.12
N LYS A 201 4.41 3.86 0.79
CA LYS A 201 3.85 5.22 0.78
C LYS A 201 4.19 5.90 2.13
N PRO A 202 4.55 7.19 2.14
CA PRO A 202 4.67 7.92 3.38
C PRO A 202 3.33 7.91 4.13
N GLU A 203 3.36 7.58 5.42
CA GLU A 203 2.16 7.53 6.27
C GLU A 203 2.26 8.55 7.40
N PRO A 204 1.18 9.30 7.70
CA PRO A 204 1.18 10.21 8.83
C PRO A 204 1.31 9.43 10.14
N GLY A 205 2.23 9.87 10.99
CA GLY A 205 2.45 9.36 12.33
C GLY A 205 1.81 10.23 13.40
N PRO A 206 1.74 9.74 14.65
CA PRO A 206 1.16 10.46 15.77
C PRO A 206 1.98 11.69 16.21
N ASP A 207 3.21 11.84 15.74
CA ASP A 207 4.13 12.97 16.02
C ASP A 207 4.00 14.13 15.00
N GLY A 208 3.05 14.01 14.06
CA GLY A 208 2.80 15.01 13.03
C GLY A 208 3.84 15.03 11.90
N TYR A 209 4.57 13.94 11.70
CA TYR A 209 5.36 13.70 10.49
C TYR A 209 4.67 12.67 9.58
N TYR A 210 4.99 12.72 8.30
CA TYR A 210 4.91 11.57 7.40
C TYR A 210 6.17 10.74 7.53
N HIS A 211 6.02 9.43 7.61
CA HIS A 211 7.11 8.49 7.78
C HIS A 211 7.21 7.56 6.58
N MET A 212 8.42 7.37 6.09
CA MET A 212 8.70 6.52 4.93
C MET A 212 9.74 5.47 5.31
N VAL A 213 9.41 4.20 5.04
CA VAL A 213 10.33 3.06 5.15
C VAL A 213 10.51 2.47 3.77
N TRP A 214 11.75 2.18 3.40
CA TRP A 214 12.08 1.51 2.16
C TRP A 214 13.24 0.54 2.35
N MET A 215 13.55 -0.20 1.30
CA MET A 215 14.81 -0.91 1.16
C MET A 215 15.32 -0.72 -0.25
N TRP A 216 16.61 -0.96 -0.43
CA TRP A 216 17.27 -0.89 -1.72
C TRP A 216 17.29 -2.27 -2.39
N ARG A 217 17.35 -2.31 -3.71
CA ARG A 217 17.45 -3.56 -4.48
C ARG A 217 18.24 -3.36 -5.75
N ASP A 218 19.30 -4.14 -5.90
CA ASP A 218 20.24 -4.02 -7.03
C ASP A 218 19.62 -4.46 -8.37
N THR A 219 18.82 -5.53 -8.38
CA THR A 219 18.34 -6.17 -9.62
C THR A 219 16.84 -6.48 -9.57
N PRO A 220 16.22 -6.97 -10.66
CA PRO A 220 14.84 -7.45 -10.60
C PRO A 220 14.62 -8.61 -9.61
N ASP A 221 15.66 -9.38 -9.27
CA ASP A 221 15.57 -10.48 -8.32
C ASP A 221 15.31 -9.98 -6.90
N CYS A 222 14.20 -10.42 -6.31
CA CYS A 222 13.84 -10.07 -4.94
C CYS A 222 14.88 -10.48 -3.89
N ALA A 223 15.74 -11.47 -4.16
CA ALA A 223 16.85 -11.83 -3.28
C ALA A 223 17.88 -10.70 -3.13
N THR A 224 17.91 -9.74 -4.06
CA THR A 224 18.85 -8.61 -4.03
C THR A 224 18.38 -7.42 -3.22
N ASN A 225 17.31 -7.54 -2.43
CA ASN A 225 16.96 -6.50 -1.44
C ASN A 225 18.05 -6.41 -0.37
N HIS A 226 18.35 -5.18 0.04
CA HIS A 226 19.40 -4.86 0.99
C HIS A 226 19.08 -3.55 1.72
N ASP A 227 19.82 -3.26 2.80
CA ASP A 227 19.79 -2.02 3.59
C ASP A 227 18.37 -1.42 3.79
N ILE A 228 17.65 -1.87 4.83
CA ILE A 228 16.37 -1.23 5.19
C ILE A 228 16.64 0.19 5.73
N SER A 229 15.86 1.15 5.23
CA SER A 229 16.07 2.58 5.45
C SER A 229 14.79 3.30 5.86
N TYR A 230 14.95 4.48 6.47
CA TYR A 230 13.90 5.31 7.01
C TYR A 230 14.19 6.81 6.87
N ALA A 231 13.14 7.58 6.59
CA ALA A 231 13.13 9.04 6.65
C ALA A 231 11.73 9.53 7.04
N ARG A 232 11.64 10.78 7.50
CA ARG A 232 10.38 11.44 7.80
C ARG A 232 10.36 12.88 7.29
N SER A 233 9.16 13.42 7.09
CA SER A 233 8.94 14.79 6.60
C SER A 233 7.65 15.36 7.17
N ARG A 234 7.60 16.68 7.44
CA ARG A 234 6.34 17.33 7.84
C ARG A 234 5.48 17.76 6.65
N ASP A 235 6.11 17.96 5.50
CA ASP A 235 5.50 18.62 4.34
C ASP A 235 5.69 17.82 3.03
N LEU A 236 6.29 16.63 3.11
CA LEU A 236 6.70 15.78 1.99
C LEU A 236 7.76 16.40 1.06
N VAL A 237 8.34 17.54 1.46
CA VAL A 237 9.35 18.30 0.70
C VAL A 237 10.70 18.27 1.43
N GLN A 238 10.71 18.61 2.71
CA GLN A 238 11.90 18.59 3.55
C GLN A 238 11.95 17.28 4.33
N TRP A 239 13.03 16.53 4.14
CA TRP A 239 13.19 15.20 4.72
C TRP A 239 14.31 15.18 5.75
N GLU A 240 14.13 14.37 6.79
CA GLU A 240 15.15 14.08 7.79
C GLU A 240 15.19 12.57 8.11
N ALA A 241 16.38 12.09 8.46
CA ALA A 241 16.59 10.74 8.96
C ALA A 241 15.97 10.57 10.36
N GLY A 242 15.90 9.34 10.86
CA GLY A 242 15.31 9.04 12.18
C GLY A 242 15.99 9.74 13.37
N ASN A 243 17.26 10.13 13.22
CA ASN A 243 18.00 10.90 14.23
C ASN A 243 17.89 12.43 14.06
N GLY A 244 17.09 12.92 13.10
CA GLY A 244 16.90 14.34 12.81
C GLY A 244 17.95 14.95 11.87
N THR A 245 18.84 14.15 11.28
CA THR A 245 19.77 14.64 10.26
C THR A 245 18.99 15.04 9.00
N ALA A 246 19.10 16.30 8.59
CA ALA A 246 18.48 16.80 7.36
C ALA A 246 19.04 16.07 6.12
N LEU A 247 18.17 15.75 5.18
CA LEU A 247 18.49 15.03 3.96
C LEU A 247 18.32 15.94 2.75
N ALA A 248 19.31 15.96 1.87
CA ALA A 248 19.17 16.57 0.55
C ALA A 248 18.38 15.62 -0.37
N LEU A 249 17.67 16.19 -1.34
CA LEU A 249 17.01 15.40 -2.38
C LEU A 249 17.86 15.38 -3.66
N PRO A 250 17.88 14.26 -4.40
CA PRO A 250 17.25 12.98 -4.04
C PRO A 250 17.97 12.28 -2.88
N ILE A 251 17.24 11.50 -2.08
CA ILE A 251 17.83 10.62 -1.06
C ILE A 251 18.37 9.38 -1.79
N THR A 252 19.62 9.06 -1.53
CA THR A 252 20.37 7.95 -2.14
C THR A 252 20.88 6.97 -1.10
N ILE A 253 21.47 5.86 -1.55
CA ILE A 253 22.17 4.90 -0.66
C ILE A 253 23.40 5.53 0.05
N GLU A 254 23.92 6.65 -0.46
CA GLU A 254 25.04 7.37 0.17
C GLU A 254 24.60 8.11 1.44
N ASP A 255 23.30 8.38 1.61
CA ASP A 255 22.72 9.00 2.80
C ASP A 255 22.63 8.00 3.96
N ARG A 256 23.79 7.59 4.49
CA ARG A 256 23.94 6.52 5.50
C ARG A 256 23.12 6.76 6.78
N ALA A 257 22.76 8.01 7.09
CA ALA A 257 21.90 8.34 8.23
C ALA A 257 20.49 7.74 8.10
N THR A 258 20.04 7.43 6.88
CA THR A 258 18.73 6.81 6.62
C THR A 258 18.70 5.32 6.96
N ILE A 259 19.86 4.64 7.00
CA ILE A 259 19.91 3.18 7.11
C ILE A 259 19.60 2.77 8.54
N VAL A 260 18.53 1.99 8.67
CA VAL A 260 18.04 1.42 9.92
C VAL A 260 18.88 0.23 10.31
N ASP A 261 19.09 -0.69 9.36
CA ASP A 261 19.87 -1.91 9.55
C ASP A 261 20.57 -2.28 8.23
N PRO A 262 21.92 -2.21 8.19
CA PRO A 262 22.65 -2.63 7.02
C PRO A 262 22.57 -4.15 6.86
N SER A 263 22.13 -4.58 5.69
CA SER A 263 21.99 -5.99 5.34
C SER A 263 22.40 -6.16 3.88
N PRO A 264 23.25 -7.13 3.53
CA PRO A 264 23.65 -7.36 2.15
C PRO A 264 22.52 -7.99 1.32
N PRO A 265 22.60 -7.95 -0.02
CA PRO A 265 21.85 -8.84 -0.90
C PRO A 265 21.96 -10.30 -0.44
N GLY A 266 20.84 -11.03 -0.49
CA GLY A 266 20.73 -12.38 0.06
C GLY A 266 20.62 -12.42 1.58
N GLY A 267 20.55 -11.26 2.27
CA GLY A 267 20.40 -11.16 3.72
C GLY A 267 18.97 -11.39 4.22
N GLY A 268 18.01 -11.74 3.36
CA GLY A 268 16.66 -12.12 3.77
C GLY A 268 15.67 -10.97 3.97
N LEU A 269 15.95 -9.77 3.44
CA LEU A 269 14.98 -8.66 3.41
C LEU A 269 14.00 -8.81 2.23
N ILE A 270 12.71 -8.56 2.44
CA ILE A 270 11.70 -8.50 1.37
C ILE A 270 10.81 -7.26 1.51
N ASN A 271 10.57 -6.58 0.39
CA ASN A 271 9.93 -5.26 0.31
C ASN A 271 8.41 -5.22 0.58
N MET A 272 7.83 -6.36 0.96
CA MET A 272 6.40 -6.50 1.26
C MET A 272 6.11 -6.79 2.74
N CYS A 273 7.12 -6.87 3.60
CA CYS A 273 6.98 -7.33 4.99
C CYS A 273 7.56 -6.39 6.03
N GLN A 274 8.05 -5.22 5.63
CA GLN A 274 8.40 -4.12 6.52
C GLN A 274 7.13 -3.42 7.03
N SER A 275 7.14 -3.04 8.29
CA SER A 275 6.05 -2.32 8.94
C SER A 275 6.61 -1.17 9.79
N LEU A 276 5.77 -0.17 10.02
CA LEU A 276 6.07 0.95 10.91
C LEU A 276 5.03 0.97 12.03
N GLY A 277 5.50 1.22 13.24
CA GLY A 277 4.66 1.49 14.39
C GLY A 277 5.28 2.55 15.30
N PHE A 278 4.65 2.79 16.43
CA PHE A 278 5.04 3.86 17.36
C PHE A 278 4.96 3.39 18.80
N ASP A 279 5.87 3.89 19.64
CA ASP A 279 5.79 3.73 21.08
C ASP A 279 4.92 4.80 21.77
N SER A 280 4.80 4.74 23.10
CA SER A 280 3.96 5.68 23.85
C SER A 280 4.46 7.13 23.78
N GLN A 281 5.73 7.32 23.41
CA GLN A 281 6.37 8.62 23.18
C GLN A 281 6.32 9.03 21.71
N GLN A 282 5.50 8.33 20.90
CA GLN A 282 5.35 8.58 19.46
C GLN A 282 6.64 8.40 18.66
N ARG A 283 7.64 7.67 19.20
CA ARG A 283 8.88 7.40 18.46
C ARG A 283 8.65 6.26 17.47
N PRO A 284 9.17 6.38 16.24
CA PRO A 284 8.99 5.36 15.21
C PRO A 284 9.74 4.07 15.57
N ILE A 285 9.08 2.94 15.31
CA ILE A 285 9.64 1.59 15.42
C ILE A 285 9.48 0.90 14.06
N VAL A 286 10.61 0.62 13.40
CA VAL A 286 10.65 -0.11 12.13
C VAL A 286 10.74 -1.60 12.43
N SER A 287 9.80 -2.37 11.88
CA SER A 287 9.72 -3.81 12.08
C SER A 287 9.92 -4.52 10.74
N TYR A 288 10.74 -5.57 10.72
CA TYR A 288 11.16 -6.27 9.50
C TYR A 288 11.65 -7.68 9.85
N HIS A 289 12.10 -8.42 8.84
CA HIS A 289 12.82 -9.67 9.05
C HIS A 289 14.08 -9.72 8.19
N LYS A 290 15.07 -10.48 8.63
CA LYS A 290 16.30 -10.79 7.87
C LYS A 290 16.90 -12.10 8.35
N HIS A 291 17.91 -12.62 7.67
CA HIS A 291 18.65 -13.79 8.13
C HIS A 291 19.57 -13.43 9.30
N ASP A 292 19.59 -14.30 10.31
CA ASP A 292 20.60 -14.28 11.38
C ASP A 292 21.92 -14.91 10.91
N GLU A 293 22.92 -14.93 11.80
CA GLU A 293 24.25 -15.50 11.53
C GLU A 293 24.24 -17.00 11.16
N ASN A 294 23.17 -17.72 11.51
CA ASN A 294 22.97 -19.13 11.16
C ASN A 294 22.16 -19.31 9.86
N GLY A 295 21.77 -18.22 9.21
CA GLY A 295 20.94 -18.23 8.00
C GLY A 295 19.45 -18.42 8.25
N HIS A 296 18.97 -18.41 9.51
CA HIS A 296 17.54 -18.47 9.77
C HIS A 296 16.91 -17.09 9.64
N THR A 297 15.74 -17.00 9.02
CA THR A 297 14.98 -15.75 8.95
C THR A 297 14.38 -15.44 10.32
N GLN A 298 14.72 -14.29 10.89
CA GLN A 298 14.23 -13.80 12.16
C GLN A 298 13.51 -12.46 11.99
N ALA A 299 12.54 -12.19 12.86
CA ALA A 299 11.92 -10.87 13.00
C ALA A 299 12.79 -9.94 13.86
N TYR A 300 12.80 -8.67 13.50
CA TYR A 300 13.52 -7.59 14.17
C TYR A 300 12.64 -6.36 14.36
N ALA A 301 12.91 -5.60 15.42
CA ALA A 301 12.42 -4.24 15.60
C ALA A 301 13.60 -3.30 15.83
N ALA A 302 13.51 -2.09 15.26
CA ALA A 302 14.51 -1.05 15.42
C ALA A 302 13.86 0.27 15.84
N ARG A 303 14.49 0.97 16.79
CA ARG A 303 14.10 2.30 17.25
C ARG A 303 15.34 3.17 17.44
N VAL A 304 15.24 4.47 17.16
CA VAL A 304 16.33 5.41 17.47
C VAL A 304 16.44 5.64 18.98
N GLU A 305 17.61 5.38 19.54
CA GLU A 305 17.99 5.66 20.93
C GLU A 305 19.36 6.35 20.92
N ASP A 306 19.51 7.47 21.64
CA ASP A 306 20.74 8.26 21.68
C ASP A 306 21.30 8.62 20.28
N GLY A 307 20.40 8.87 19.32
CA GLY A 307 20.74 9.28 17.95
C GLY A 307 21.15 8.14 17.02
N ILE A 308 21.07 6.88 17.45
CA ILE A 308 21.41 5.70 16.64
C ILE A 308 20.28 4.67 16.64
N TRP A 309 20.14 3.92 15.55
CA TRP A 309 19.18 2.80 15.48
C TRP A 309 19.62 1.65 16.37
N GLN A 310 18.80 1.34 17.36
CA GLN A 310 18.94 0.17 18.21
C GLN A 310 18.09 -0.97 17.66
N ILE A 311 18.76 -1.99 17.14
CA ILE A 311 18.14 -3.17 16.55
C ILE A 311 17.99 -4.26 17.62
N ARG A 312 16.85 -4.93 17.62
CA ARG A 312 16.55 -6.06 18.52
C ARG A 312 15.94 -7.20 17.70
N GLN A 313 16.56 -8.37 17.78
CA GLN A 313 15.96 -9.60 17.30
C GLN A 313 14.82 -10.01 18.23
N LEU A 314 13.66 -10.35 17.66
CA LEU A 314 12.47 -10.72 18.39
C LEU A 314 12.28 -12.24 18.43
N SER A 315 12.59 -12.94 17.34
CA SER A 315 12.34 -14.38 17.24
C SER A 315 13.60 -15.24 17.40
N ASP A 316 13.40 -16.53 17.64
CA ASP A 316 14.42 -17.60 17.50
C ASP A 316 13.86 -18.75 16.65
N TRP A 317 13.34 -18.42 15.46
CA TRP A 317 12.77 -19.40 14.55
C TRP A 317 13.88 -20.24 13.91
N LYS A 318 13.65 -21.55 13.76
CA LYS A 318 14.54 -22.45 13.02
C LYS A 318 14.00 -22.65 11.60
N TYR A 319 13.92 -21.54 10.85
CA TYR A 319 13.33 -21.50 9.52
C TYR A 319 14.16 -20.61 8.59
N HIS A 320 14.39 -21.04 7.36
CA HIS A 320 15.04 -20.23 6.33
C HIS A 320 14.04 -19.96 5.21
N TRP A 321 13.68 -18.69 5.03
CA TRP A 321 12.86 -18.28 3.90
C TRP A 321 13.77 -17.85 2.74
N GLY A 322 14.07 -18.78 1.85
CA GLY A 322 14.95 -18.57 0.68
C GLY A 322 14.18 -18.16 -0.57
N PHE A 323 13.75 -16.89 -0.64
CA PHE A 323 13.09 -16.35 -1.82
C PHE A 323 14.09 -15.86 -2.88
N HIS A 324 13.69 -15.98 -4.15
CA HIS A 324 14.44 -15.48 -5.32
C HIS A 324 13.51 -15.35 -6.53
N GLY A 325 13.99 -14.62 -7.54
CA GLY A 325 13.36 -14.43 -8.83
C GLY A 325 12.54 -13.14 -8.94
N ASN A 326 11.89 -13.01 -10.09
CA ASN A 326 11.15 -11.81 -10.50
C ASN A 326 9.63 -11.98 -10.27
N GLY A 327 8.92 -10.86 -10.37
CA GLY A 327 7.47 -10.79 -10.30
C GLY A 327 6.93 -10.90 -8.88
N SER A 328 5.61 -11.07 -8.79
CA SER A 328 4.89 -11.17 -7.53
C SER A 328 5.23 -12.45 -6.74
N VAL A 329 5.78 -12.29 -5.53
CA VAL A 329 6.12 -13.38 -4.58
C VAL A 329 5.13 -13.38 -3.41
N ALA A 330 4.79 -14.56 -2.88
CA ALA A 330 3.96 -14.69 -1.68
C ALA A 330 4.79 -14.55 -0.40
N ALA A 331 4.22 -13.96 0.65
CA ALA A 331 4.90 -13.85 1.94
C ALA A 331 4.83 -15.15 2.72
N GLU A 332 5.91 -15.52 3.41
CA GLU A 332 5.92 -16.63 4.38
C GLU A 332 6.07 -16.15 5.83
N ILE A 333 6.48 -14.90 6.01
CA ILE A 333 6.60 -14.22 7.31
C ILE A 333 6.08 -12.80 7.15
N GLN A 334 5.25 -12.35 8.09
CA GLN A 334 4.82 -10.96 8.23
C GLN A 334 5.05 -10.48 9.66
N VAL A 335 5.54 -9.25 9.79
CA VAL A 335 5.75 -8.58 11.09
C VAL A 335 4.99 -7.26 11.05
N GLY A 336 4.10 -7.04 12.01
CA GLY A 336 3.29 -5.84 12.14
C GLY A 336 4.06 -4.66 12.74
N GLY A 337 3.44 -3.48 12.71
CA GLY A 337 3.96 -2.31 13.42
C GLY A 337 3.75 -2.42 14.93
N ALA A 338 4.67 -1.86 15.72
CA ALA A 338 4.47 -1.72 17.16
C ALA A 338 3.32 -0.75 17.48
N ALA A 339 2.51 -1.08 18.47
CA ALA A 339 1.49 -0.18 19.02
C ALA A 339 1.56 -0.16 20.54
N ALA A 340 1.64 1.03 21.13
CA ALA A 340 1.56 1.21 22.58
C ALA A 340 0.22 0.73 23.14
N ARG A 341 0.26 0.14 24.34
CA ARG A 341 -0.90 -0.33 25.10
C ARG A 341 -0.94 0.35 26.47
N ASP A 342 -2.14 0.42 27.06
CA ASP A 342 -2.38 1.11 28.33
C ASP A 342 -1.63 0.51 29.52
N ASP A 343 -1.15 -0.74 29.40
CA ASP A 343 -0.35 -1.42 30.42
C ASP A 343 1.16 -1.07 30.35
N GLY A 344 1.53 -0.08 29.54
CA GLY A 344 2.91 0.41 29.40
C GLY A 344 3.83 -0.48 28.57
N HIS A 345 3.26 -1.36 27.73
CA HIS A 345 4.00 -2.25 26.85
C HIS A 345 3.59 -2.04 25.39
N LEU A 346 4.37 -2.60 24.46
CA LEU A 346 4.05 -2.56 23.03
C LEU A 346 3.46 -3.89 22.58
N ALA A 347 2.42 -3.83 21.76
CA ALA A 347 1.91 -4.96 21.01
C ALA A 347 2.52 -4.95 19.59
N MET A 348 2.98 -6.10 19.12
CA MET A 348 3.45 -6.27 17.75
C MET A 348 2.97 -7.61 17.21
N SER A 349 2.12 -7.57 16.18
CA SER A 349 1.62 -8.79 15.53
C SER A 349 2.70 -9.45 14.67
N TRP A 350 2.60 -10.76 14.52
CA TRP A 350 3.43 -11.52 13.61
C TRP A 350 2.65 -12.71 13.06
N TRP A 351 3.00 -13.12 11.84
CA TRP A 351 2.54 -14.35 11.23
C TRP A 351 3.74 -15.04 10.56
N HIS A 352 3.76 -16.35 10.63
CA HIS A 352 4.81 -17.20 10.09
C HIS A 352 4.20 -18.51 9.60
N LEU A 353 4.47 -18.87 8.34
CA LEU A 353 3.90 -20.02 7.63
C LEU A 353 3.91 -21.34 8.44
N LYS A 354 5.00 -21.61 9.16
CA LYS A 354 5.17 -22.81 9.99
C LYS A 354 4.89 -22.64 11.49
N GLN A 355 4.95 -21.42 12.03
CA GLN A 355 4.90 -21.16 13.48
C GLN A 355 3.55 -20.59 13.93
N GLY A 356 2.65 -20.29 12.98
CA GLY A 356 1.35 -19.70 13.26
C GLY A 356 1.44 -18.18 13.33
N SER A 357 0.58 -17.59 14.15
CA SER A 357 0.51 -16.16 14.41
C SER A 357 0.55 -15.85 15.90
N GLY A 358 0.72 -14.58 16.21
CA GLY A 358 0.52 -14.09 17.56
C GLY A 358 0.78 -12.60 17.68
N ILE A 359 0.74 -12.10 18.91
CA ILE A 359 1.11 -10.73 19.24
C ILE A 359 2.14 -10.76 20.35
N TRP A 360 3.34 -10.29 20.06
CA TRP A 360 4.36 -10.09 21.08
C TRP A 360 3.97 -8.93 21.99
N ARG A 361 4.16 -9.13 23.29
CA ARG A 361 4.16 -8.08 24.30
C ARG A 361 5.61 -7.70 24.57
N LEU A 362 6.01 -6.52 24.10
CA LEU A 362 7.38 -6.02 24.24
C LEU A 362 7.46 -5.05 25.41
N ASP A 363 8.53 -5.14 26.20
CA ASP A 363 8.93 -4.07 27.10
C ASP A 363 9.30 -2.84 26.27
N GLU A 364 8.59 -1.73 26.47
CA GLU A 364 8.76 -0.54 25.64
C GLU A 364 10.17 0.03 25.72
N LYS A 365 10.83 -0.05 26.89
CA LYS A 365 12.16 0.52 27.07
C LYS A 365 13.24 -0.26 26.31
N THR A 366 13.16 -1.59 26.29
CA THR A 366 14.22 -2.45 25.77
C THR A 366 13.88 -3.14 24.44
N LEU A 367 12.60 -3.08 24.04
CA LEU A 367 11.98 -3.84 22.94
C LEU A 367 12.14 -5.37 23.08
N ARG A 368 12.42 -5.87 24.28
CA ARG A 368 12.49 -7.30 24.55
C ARG A 368 11.09 -7.87 24.69
N ILE A 369 10.88 -9.08 24.18
CA ILE A 369 9.66 -9.83 24.44
C ILE A 369 9.59 -10.17 25.92
N VAL A 370 8.51 -9.77 26.57
CA VAL A 370 8.19 -10.11 27.97
C VAL A 370 6.94 -10.96 28.11
N GLY A 371 6.31 -11.31 26.99
CA GLY A 371 5.16 -12.20 26.92
C GLY A 371 4.45 -12.09 25.59
N SER A 372 3.19 -12.53 25.57
CA SER A 372 2.28 -12.36 24.45
C SER A 372 0.99 -11.71 24.92
N TYR A 373 0.34 -11.00 23.99
CA TYR A 373 -1.06 -10.65 24.16
C TYR A 373 -1.95 -11.76 23.62
N PRO A 374 -3.19 -11.89 24.13
CA PRO A 374 -4.22 -12.64 23.44
C PRO A 374 -4.35 -12.10 22.01
N GLU A 375 -4.52 -13.01 21.04
CA GLU A 375 -4.92 -12.58 19.71
C GLU A 375 -6.28 -11.87 19.80
N PRO A 376 -6.45 -10.70 19.16
CA PRO A 376 -7.74 -10.06 19.08
C PRO A 376 -8.71 -10.98 18.36
N ALA A 377 -10.00 -10.76 18.59
CA ALA A 377 -11.01 -11.33 17.71
C ALA A 377 -10.67 -10.97 16.25
N PRO A 378 -10.88 -11.88 15.29
CA PRO A 378 -10.65 -11.60 13.88
C PRO A 378 -11.32 -10.28 13.46
N ASP A 379 -10.59 -9.46 12.70
CA ASP A 379 -11.10 -8.20 12.18
C ASP A 379 -12.30 -8.37 11.23
N LEU A 380 -12.43 -9.57 10.66
CA LEU A 380 -13.51 -9.98 9.78
C LEU A 380 -14.10 -11.29 10.30
N PRO A 381 -15.42 -11.48 10.24
CA PRO A 381 -16.03 -12.77 10.58
C PRO A 381 -15.47 -13.91 9.72
N ASP A 382 -15.29 -15.09 10.31
CA ASP A 382 -14.69 -16.26 9.64
C ASP A 382 -15.37 -16.62 8.31
N GLU A 383 -16.68 -16.40 8.21
CA GLU A 383 -17.46 -16.65 6.99
C GLU A 383 -17.04 -15.79 5.80
N LEU A 384 -16.36 -14.65 6.03
CA LEU A 384 -15.80 -13.80 4.98
C LEU A 384 -14.42 -14.28 4.55
N LEU A 385 -13.73 -15.07 5.37
CA LEU A 385 -12.34 -15.51 5.13
C LEU A 385 -12.26 -16.84 4.37
N GLN A 386 -13.40 -17.50 4.14
CA GLN A 386 -13.48 -18.75 3.42
C GLN A 386 -13.88 -18.50 1.96
N PRO A 387 -13.14 -19.05 0.98
CA PRO A 387 -13.55 -19.02 -0.42
C PRO A 387 -14.92 -19.68 -0.61
N GLN A 388 -15.80 -19.02 -1.37
CA GLN A 388 -17.12 -19.54 -1.72
C GLN A 388 -17.15 -20.18 -3.10
N LEU A 389 -16.18 -19.84 -3.96
CA LEU A 389 -16.07 -20.45 -5.28
C LEU A 389 -15.54 -21.87 -5.14
N ASP A 390 -16.29 -22.84 -5.65
CA ASP A 390 -15.87 -24.24 -5.71
C ASP A 390 -14.82 -24.44 -6.81
N TYR A 391 -13.60 -23.97 -6.52
CA TYR A 391 -12.42 -24.09 -7.36
C TYR A 391 -11.19 -24.26 -6.44
N PRO A 392 -10.25 -25.16 -6.76
CA PRO A 392 -9.06 -25.36 -5.94
C PRO A 392 -8.21 -24.10 -5.77
N ASP A 393 -7.58 -23.95 -4.61
CA ASP A 393 -6.57 -22.93 -4.33
C ASP A 393 -7.07 -21.47 -4.40
N MET A 394 -8.38 -21.23 -4.33
CA MET A 394 -8.91 -19.87 -4.28
C MET A 394 -8.51 -19.16 -2.98
N GLU A 395 -8.09 -17.91 -3.10
CA GLU A 395 -7.77 -17.01 -2.00
C GLU A 395 -8.80 -15.90 -1.89
N VAL A 396 -9.23 -15.59 -0.66
CA VAL A 396 -10.08 -14.46 -0.35
C VAL A 396 -9.24 -13.19 -0.24
N HIS A 397 -9.72 -12.12 -0.87
CA HIS A 397 -9.18 -10.78 -0.74
C HIS A 397 -10.23 -9.87 -0.12
N ALA A 398 -9.81 -8.99 0.78
CA ALA A 398 -10.69 -8.05 1.45
C ALA A 398 -10.09 -6.63 1.44
N ARG A 399 -10.96 -5.63 1.27
CA ARG A 399 -10.62 -4.21 1.33
C ARG A 399 -11.64 -3.48 2.20
N SER A 400 -11.20 -2.98 3.36
CA SER A 400 -12.02 -2.09 4.17
C SER A 400 -12.19 -0.72 3.50
N ALA A 401 -13.35 -0.10 3.68
CA ALA A 401 -13.61 1.23 3.16
C ALA A 401 -12.65 2.27 3.76
N ARG A 402 -12.12 3.15 2.91
CA ARG A 402 -11.44 4.38 3.33
C ARG A 402 -12.40 5.56 3.26
N GLY A 403 -11.99 6.71 3.80
CA GLY A 403 -12.76 7.95 3.78
C GLY A 403 -13.66 8.10 5.01
N ASP A 404 -14.86 8.65 4.81
CA ASP A 404 -15.78 8.94 5.92
C ASP A 404 -16.19 7.66 6.64
N ALA A 405 -15.76 7.56 7.90
CA ALA A 405 -16.15 6.47 8.77
C ALA A 405 -17.58 6.72 9.25
N GLY A 406 -18.55 6.03 8.63
CA GLY A 406 -19.85 5.84 9.25
C GLY A 406 -19.74 4.96 10.50
N ALA A 407 -20.84 4.83 11.26
CA ALA A 407 -20.90 3.90 12.39
C ALA A 407 -20.73 2.42 11.99
N GLU A 408 -20.79 2.10 10.70
CA GLU A 408 -20.70 0.75 10.18
C GLU A 408 -19.44 0.54 9.36
N ARG A 409 -18.74 -0.57 9.61
CA ARG A 409 -17.56 -0.95 8.84
C ARG A 409 -17.99 -1.63 7.54
N CYS A 410 -17.65 -1.03 6.41
CA CYS A 410 -17.86 -1.61 5.09
C CYS A 410 -16.60 -2.32 4.59
N VAL A 411 -16.74 -3.54 4.07
CA VAL A 411 -15.64 -4.37 3.57
C VAL A 411 -16.02 -4.96 2.22
N LEU A 412 -15.22 -4.68 1.20
CA LEU A 412 -15.29 -5.29 -0.11
C LEU A 412 -14.56 -6.63 -0.10
N VAL A 413 -15.15 -7.69 -0.61
CA VAL A 413 -14.55 -9.04 -0.63
C VAL A 413 -14.73 -9.69 -2.00
N TRP A 414 -13.67 -10.33 -2.48
CA TRP A 414 -13.65 -11.12 -3.72
C TRP A 414 -12.63 -12.25 -3.63
N GLU A 415 -12.62 -13.13 -4.62
CA GLU A 415 -11.78 -14.32 -4.61
C GLU A 415 -10.98 -14.44 -5.91
N THR A 416 -9.72 -14.84 -5.81
CA THR A 416 -8.87 -15.12 -6.99
C THR A 416 -8.00 -16.35 -6.75
N LEU A 417 -7.41 -16.90 -7.80
CA LEU A 417 -6.22 -17.75 -7.63
C LEU A 417 -5.04 -16.94 -7.05
N PRO A 418 -4.05 -17.60 -6.41
CA PRO A 418 -2.87 -16.96 -5.87
C PRO A 418 -1.97 -16.36 -6.95
N ARG A 419 -1.05 -15.51 -6.51
CA ARG A 419 0.04 -14.95 -7.32
C ARG A 419 0.79 -16.05 -8.07
N ASN A 420 1.16 -15.76 -9.32
CA ASN A 420 1.86 -16.70 -10.20
C ASN A 420 3.07 -16.04 -10.90
N ARG A 421 3.83 -15.21 -10.19
CA ARG A 421 4.97 -14.46 -10.76
C ARG A 421 4.60 -13.70 -12.05
N ASP A 422 3.39 -13.16 -12.07
CA ASP A 422 2.84 -12.41 -13.21
C ASP A 422 2.83 -13.23 -14.53
N GLN A 423 2.64 -14.54 -14.40
CA GLN A 423 2.50 -15.47 -15.52
C GLN A 423 1.05 -15.94 -15.68
N PRO A 424 0.60 -16.18 -16.93
CA PRO A 424 -0.70 -16.79 -17.19
C PRO A 424 -0.80 -18.20 -16.59
N ARG A 425 -2.04 -18.67 -16.48
CA ARG A 425 -2.38 -20.05 -16.11
C ARG A 425 -3.19 -20.69 -17.23
N ASP A 426 -2.99 -21.99 -17.44
CA ASP A 426 -3.76 -22.77 -18.42
C ASP A 426 -5.23 -22.94 -18.00
N GLN A 427 -5.45 -23.06 -16.69
CA GLN A 427 -6.77 -23.17 -16.10
C GLN A 427 -7.09 -21.90 -15.32
N ILE A 428 -8.26 -21.35 -15.60
CA ILE A 428 -8.75 -20.11 -15.01
C ILE A 428 -10.12 -20.43 -14.39
N PRO A 429 -10.35 -20.05 -13.12
CA PRO A 429 -11.67 -20.19 -12.52
C PRO A 429 -12.73 -19.37 -13.28
N PRO A 430 -14.02 -19.70 -13.14
CA PRO A 430 -15.06 -18.76 -13.54
C PRO A 430 -14.93 -17.45 -12.75
N PRO A 431 -15.51 -16.34 -13.23
CA PRO A 431 -15.54 -15.08 -12.49
C PRO A 431 -16.05 -15.28 -11.06
N SER A 432 -15.38 -14.64 -10.09
CA SER A 432 -15.83 -14.65 -8.69
C SER A 432 -16.81 -13.50 -8.45
N ASN A 433 -17.57 -13.57 -7.36
CA ASN A 433 -18.53 -12.51 -7.02
C ASN A 433 -17.87 -11.48 -6.11
N LEU A 434 -17.80 -10.23 -6.57
CA LEU A 434 -17.48 -9.09 -5.73
C LEU A 434 -18.69 -8.76 -4.85
N ARG A 435 -18.47 -8.73 -3.53
CA ARG A 435 -19.51 -8.43 -2.56
C ARG A 435 -19.05 -7.36 -1.60
N LEU A 436 -19.99 -6.53 -1.18
CA LEU A 436 -19.80 -5.58 -0.12
C LEU A 436 -20.52 -6.07 1.14
N TYR A 437 -19.78 -6.17 2.23
CA TYR A 437 -20.29 -6.54 3.54
C TYR A 437 -20.36 -5.30 4.44
N ILE A 438 -21.49 -5.14 5.11
CA ILE A 438 -21.68 -4.15 6.18
C ILE A 438 -21.61 -4.91 7.49
N LEU A 439 -20.61 -4.57 8.30
CA LEU A 439 -20.34 -5.20 9.58
C LEU A 439 -20.85 -4.33 10.71
N ALA A 440 -21.48 -4.99 11.69
CA ALA A 440 -21.78 -4.42 13.00
C ALA A 440 -20.73 -4.92 14.01
N GLU A 441 -20.40 -4.08 15.00
CA GLU A 441 -19.49 -4.45 16.10
C GLU A 441 -19.93 -5.71 16.85
#